data_AF-A0A072TNP1-F1
#
_entry.id   AF-A0A072TNP1-F1
#
_cell.length_a   1.000
_cell.length_b   1.000
_cell.length_c   1.000
_cell.angle_alpha   90.00
_cell.angle_beta   90.00
_cell.angle_gamma   90.00
#
_symmetry.space_group_name_H-M   'P 1'
#
loop_
_entity.id
_entity.type
_entity.pdbx_description
1 polymer ?
#
loop_
_entity_poly.entity_id
_entity_poly.type
_entity_poly.pdbx_seq_one_letter_code
_entity_poly.pdbx_strand_id
1 'polypeptide(L)'
;LRIVDDDLKNLCLIEIEMMLQENGRSLTDFKSMPRPNTADMSTFTNKLIVDELNYNKDELEKTHADMLVMLNDEQRCVHGKIMESVASDDGAFFFLYGYG
;
A
#
# COMPACT_ATOMS: atom_id res chain seq x y z
N LEU A 1 28.82 -19.86 -11.05
CA LEU A 1 27.72 -20.22 -10.12
C LEU A 1 26.65 -20.92 -10.93
N ARG A 2 26.55 -22.25 -10.87
CA ARG A 2 25.43 -22.99 -11.48
C ARG A 2 24.39 -23.14 -10.37
N ILE A 3 23.34 -22.33 -10.42
CA ILE A 3 22.16 -22.54 -9.61
C ILE A 3 21.51 -23.82 -10.14
N VAL A 4 21.17 -24.77 -9.27
CA VAL A 4 20.46 -25.99 -9.67
C VAL A 4 19.06 -25.58 -10.14
N ASP A 5 18.53 -26.19 -11.20
CA ASP A 5 17.24 -25.77 -11.79
C ASP A 5 16.11 -25.71 -10.75
N ASP A 6 16.16 -26.58 -9.73
CA ASP A 6 15.22 -26.59 -8.61
C ASP A 6 15.35 -25.36 -7.69
N ASP A 7 16.57 -24.89 -7.42
CA ASP A 7 16.82 -23.68 -6.64
C ASP A 7 16.35 -22.44 -7.41
N LEU A 8 16.59 -22.40 -8.73
CA LEU A 8 16.11 -21.31 -9.59
C LEU A 8 14.57 -21.27 -9.62
N LYS A 9 13.94 -22.45 -9.73
CA LYS A 9 12.48 -22.58 -9.67
C LYS A 9 11.93 -22.14 -8.32
N ASN A 10 12.61 -22.49 -7.22
CA ASN A 10 12.21 -22.07 -5.89
C ASN A 10 12.28 -20.55 -5.72
N LEU A 11 13.38 -19.92 -6.13
CA LEU A 11 13.54 -18.45 -6.13
C LEU A 11 12.46 -17.75 -6.97
N CYS A 12 12.16 -18.29 -8.15
CA CYS A 12 11.11 -17.77 -9.01
C CYS A 12 9.72 -17.83 -8.33
N LEU A 13 9.40 -18.93 -7.65
CA LEU A 13 8.14 -19.08 -6.92
C LEU A 13 8.03 -18.14 -5.72
N ILE A 14 9.13 -17.88 -5.02
CA ILE A 14 9.19 -16.90 -3.93
C ILE A 14 8.89 -15.49 -4.45
N GLU A 15 9.51 -15.11 -5.57
CA GLU A 15 9.27 -13.79 -6.19
C GLU A 15 7.81 -13.64 -6.65
N ILE A 16 7.21 -14.68 -7.23
CA ILE A 16 5.80 -14.67 -7.62
C ILE A 16 4.88 -14.56 -6.39
N GLU A 17 5.18 -15.29 -5.31
CA GLU A 17 4.43 -15.20 -4.06
C GLU A 17 4.49 -13.77 -3.49
N MET A 18 5.65 -13.12 -3.53
CA MET A 18 5.81 -11.72 -3.12
C MET A 18 4.89 -10.79 -3.92
N MET A 19 4.93 -10.88 -5.25
CA MET A 19 4.07 -10.05 -6.12
C MET A 19 2.58 -10.31 -5.89
N LEU A 20 2.17 -11.55 -5.63
CA LEU A 20 0.78 -11.88 -5.35
C LEU A 20 0.31 -11.30 -4.02
N GLN A 21 1.14 -11.38 -2.98
CA GLN A 21 0.81 -10.85 -1.67
C GLN A 21 0.70 -9.32 -1.66
N GLU A 22 1.49 -8.63 -2.48
CA GLU A 22 1.31 -7.18 -2.73
C GLU A 22 -0.09 -6.85 -3.26
N ASN A 23 -0.73 -7.81 -3.94
CA ASN A 23 -2.08 -7.69 -4.48
C ASN A 23 -3.13 -8.40 -3.61
N GLY A 24 -2.80 -8.75 -2.36
CA GLY A 24 -3.72 -9.40 -1.43
C GLY A 24 -4.06 -10.85 -1.81
N ARG A 25 -3.23 -11.51 -2.62
CA ARG A 25 -3.41 -12.89 -3.06
C ARG A 25 -2.22 -13.75 -2.66
N SER A 26 -2.34 -15.06 -2.82
CA SER A 26 -1.24 -16.00 -2.62
C SER A 26 -1.23 -17.08 -3.70
N LEU A 27 -0.09 -17.72 -3.93
CA LEU A 27 0.00 -18.94 -4.75
C LEU A 27 -0.94 -20.03 -4.23
N THR A 28 -1.32 -20.01 -2.95
CA THR A 28 -2.33 -20.94 -2.41
C THR A 28 -3.70 -20.79 -3.07
N ASP A 29 -4.01 -19.63 -3.63
CA ASP A 29 -5.27 -19.37 -4.33
C ASP A 29 -5.33 -20.05 -5.70
N PHE A 30 -4.19 -20.55 -6.20
CA PHE A 30 -4.06 -21.18 -7.51
C PHE A 30 -3.75 -22.67 -7.34
N LYS A 31 -4.78 -23.53 -7.40
CA LYS A 31 -4.67 -24.97 -7.15
C LYS A 31 -3.64 -25.71 -8.02
N SER A 32 -3.31 -25.19 -9.21
CA SER A 32 -2.37 -25.79 -10.15
C SER A 32 -0.91 -25.36 -9.95
N MET A 33 -0.64 -24.39 -9.07
CA MET A 33 0.69 -23.84 -8.88
C MET A 33 1.49 -24.61 -7.82
N PRO A 34 2.77 -24.93 -8.08
CA PRO A 34 3.65 -25.51 -7.08
C PRO A 34 3.96 -24.48 -5.98
N ARG A 35 4.14 -24.95 -4.74
CA ARG A 35 4.46 -24.10 -3.60
C ARG A 35 5.98 -23.92 -3.46
N PRO A 36 6.46 -22.71 -3.13
CA PRO A 36 7.86 -22.51 -2.80
C PRO A 36 8.21 -23.21 -1.47
N ASN A 37 9.45 -23.67 -1.36
CA ASN A 37 10.05 -24.04 -0.09
C ASN A 37 10.33 -22.77 0.71
N THR A 38 9.61 -22.60 1.82
CA THR A 38 9.59 -21.37 2.62
C THR A 38 10.73 -21.26 3.62
N ALA A 39 11.69 -22.20 3.63
CA ALA A 39 12.84 -22.16 4.54
C ALA A 39 13.70 -20.89 4.36
N ASP A 40 13.75 -20.36 3.13
CA ASP A 40 14.48 -19.13 2.77
C ASP A 40 13.57 -17.89 2.70
N MET A 41 12.27 -18.04 2.99
CA MET A 41 11.35 -16.90 3.01
C MET A 41 11.59 -16.08 4.27
N SER A 42 12.20 -14.90 4.11
CA SER A 42 12.19 -13.87 5.15
C SER A 42 10.75 -13.64 5.59
N THR A 43 10.48 -13.76 6.89
CA THR A 43 9.17 -13.51 7.49
C THR A 43 8.54 -12.27 6.89
N PHE A 44 7.44 -12.47 6.15
CA PHE A 44 6.71 -11.41 5.49
C PHE A 44 6.26 -10.38 6.52
N THR A 45 6.92 -9.23 6.52
CA THR A 45 6.41 -8.05 7.22
C THR A 45 5.32 -7.49 6.32
N ASN A 46 4.14 -7.20 6.88
CA ASN A 46 3.03 -6.62 6.12
C ASN A 46 3.55 -5.37 5.39
N LYS A 47 3.69 -5.45 4.06
CA LYS A 47 4.29 -4.39 3.26
C LYS A 47 3.53 -3.08 3.41
N LEU A 48 2.21 -3.13 3.57
CA LEU A 48 1.41 -1.93 3.86
C LEU A 48 1.88 -1.25 5.14
N ILE A 49 2.19 -2.01 6.20
CA ILE A 49 2.75 -1.47 7.44
C ILE A 49 4.16 -0.92 7.21
N VAL A 50 4.99 -1.62 6.43
CA VAL A 50 6.35 -1.14 6.11
C VAL A 50 6.31 0.17 5.33
N ASP A 51 5.42 0.27 4.34
CA ASP A 51 5.24 1.44 3.50
C ASP A 51 4.65 2.60 4.34
N GLU A 52 3.65 2.33 5.19
CA GLU A 52 3.09 3.29 6.15
C GLU A 52 4.13 3.79 7.18
N LEU A 53 5.11 2.96 7.54
CA LEU A 53 6.19 3.36 8.45
C LEU A 53 7.33 4.11 7.75
N ASN A 54 7.52 3.89 6.45
CA ASN A 54 8.65 4.42 5.68
C ASN A 54 8.28 5.48 4.63
N TYR A 55 7.02 5.94 4.57
CA TYR A 55 6.65 6.97 3.59
C TYR A 55 7.41 8.28 3.83
N ASN A 56 7.71 8.97 2.74
CA ASN A 56 8.40 10.25 2.78
C ASN A 56 7.41 11.37 3.13
N LYS A 57 7.51 11.89 4.36
CA LYS A 57 6.67 12.98 4.85
C LYS A 57 6.86 14.28 4.08
N ASP A 58 8.08 14.59 3.66
CA ASP A 58 8.38 15.84 2.94
C ASP A 58 7.77 15.82 1.53
N GLU A 59 7.85 14.67 0.86
CA GLU A 59 7.22 14.47 -0.45
C GLU A 59 5.69 14.50 -0.34
N LEU A 60 5.13 13.90 0.71
CA LEU A 60 3.70 13.93 0.97
C LEU A 60 3.20 15.36 1.25
N GLU A 61 3.93 16.13 2.06
CA GLU A 61 3.60 17.53 2.35
C GLU A 61 3.61 18.38 1.08
N LYS A 62 4.62 18.20 0.22
CA LYS A 62 4.70 18.90 -1.07
C LYS A 62 3.51 18.55 -1.97
N THR A 63 3.22 17.27 -2.12
CA THR A 63 2.10 16.80 -2.95
C THR A 63 0.77 17.33 -2.41
N HIS A 64 0.59 17.35 -1.09
CA HIS A 64 -0.58 17.92 -0.44
C HIS A 64 -0.71 19.43 -0.71
N ALA A 65 0.38 20.20 -0.62
CA ALA A 65 0.38 21.62 -0.93
C ALA A 65 -0.01 21.88 -2.39
N ASP A 66 0.52 21.10 -3.34
CA ASP A 66 0.20 21.22 -4.76
C ASP A 66 -1.30 20.91 -5.01
N MET A 67 -1.83 19.84 -4.42
CA MET A 67 -3.24 19.47 -4.54
C MET A 67 -4.18 20.48 -3.89
N LEU A 68 -3.80 21.07 -2.75
CA LEU A 68 -4.60 22.09 -2.06
C LEU A 68 -4.86 23.31 -2.93
N VAL A 69 -3.88 23.73 -3.74
CA VAL A 69 -4.02 24.87 -4.65
C VAL A 69 -4.99 24.56 -5.80
N MET A 70 -5.17 23.29 -6.16
CA MET A 70 -6.08 22.86 -7.23
C MET A 70 -7.55 22.76 -6.79
N LEU A 71 -7.84 22.82 -5.49
CA LEU A 71 -9.20 22.71 -4.98
C LEU A 71 -10.06 23.93 -5.37
N ASN A 72 -11.30 23.67 -5.78
CA ASN A 72 -12.30 24.72 -5.90
C ASN A 72 -12.80 25.17 -4.51
N ASP A 73 -13.55 26.28 -4.48
CA ASP A 73 -13.99 26.90 -3.22
C ASP A 73 -14.83 25.96 -2.34
N GLU A 74 -15.68 25.13 -2.94
CA GLU A 74 -16.51 24.16 -2.21
C GLU A 74 -15.67 23.05 -1.59
N GLN A 75 -14.76 22.45 -2.37
CA GLN A 75 -13.84 21.41 -1.91
C GLN A 75 -12.91 21.94 -0.81
N ARG A 76 -12.40 23.17 -0.97
CA ARG A 76 -11.55 23.83 0.03
C ARG A 76 -12.29 24.08 1.35
N CYS A 77 -13.57 24.48 1.28
CA CYS A 77 -14.42 24.64 2.45
C CYS A 77 -14.63 23.32 3.20
N VAL A 78 -14.93 22.23 2.48
CA VAL A 78 -15.11 20.90 3.08
C VAL A 78 -13.80 20.39 3.67
N HIS A 79 -12.69 20.53 2.94
CA HIS A 79 -11.35 20.17 3.42
C HIS A 79 -11.01 20.87 4.74
N GLY A 80 -11.25 22.19 4.84
CA GLY A 80 -11.00 22.95 6.06
C GLY A 80 -11.74 22.40 7.28
N LYS A 81 -13.02 22.06 7.13
CA LYS A 81 -13.84 21.47 8.21
C LYS A 81 -13.33 20.12 8.66
N ILE A 82 -12.88 19.28 7.73
CA ILE A 82 -12.30 17.97 8.05
C ILE A 82 -10.99 18.17 8.83
N MET A 83 -10.11 19.06 8.36
CA MET A 83 -8.85 19.33 9.04
C MET A 83 -9.05 19.91 10.45
N GLU A 84 -10.05 20.76 10.64
CA GLU A 84 -10.40 21.30 11.97
C GLU A 84 -10.89 20.20 12.91
N SER A 85 -11.72 19.27 12.43
CA SER A 85 -12.17 18.11 13.22
C SER A 85 -11.00 17.20 13.62
N VAL A 86 -10.07 16.95 12.69
CA VAL A 86 -8.84 16.17 12.96
C VAL A 86 -7.96 16.88 13.99
N ALA A 87 -7.75 18.19 13.84
CA ALA A 87 -6.93 18.97 14.77
C ALA A 87 -7.55 19.06 16.17
N SER A 88 -8.88 18.99 16.27
CA SER A 88 -9.62 19.06 17.53
C SER A 88 -9.85 17.70 18.19
N ASP A 89 -9.42 16.60 17.56
CA ASP A 89 -9.68 15.21 17.97
C ASP A 89 -11.18 14.92 18.20
N ASP A 90 -12.05 15.67 17.52
CA ASP A 90 -13.51 15.65 17.75
C ASP A 90 -14.20 14.49 17.02
N GLY A 91 -13.46 13.76 16.18
CA GLY A 91 -13.90 12.54 15.51
C GLY A 91 -15.23 12.68 14.78
N ALA A 92 -15.25 13.25 13.56
CA ALA A 92 -16.47 13.43 12.78
C ALA A 92 -16.56 12.47 11.57
N PHE A 93 -17.78 12.08 11.21
CA PHE A 93 -18.08 11.36 9.97
C PHE A 93 -18.57 12.32 8.88
N PHE A 94 -17.97 12.24 7.70
CA PHE A 94 -18.30 13.09 6.55
C PHE A 94 -18.76 12.23 5.37
N PHE A 95 -19.87 12.62 4.73
CA PHE A 95 -20.31 12.06 3.46
C PHE A 95 -20.09 13.13 2.37
N LEU A 96 -19.18 12.85 1.43
CA LEU A 96 -18.94 13.73 0.28
C LEU A 96 -19.82 13.30 -0.90
N TYR A 97 -20.42 14.27 -1.56
CA TYR A 97 -21.17 14.08 -2.79
C TYR A 97 -20.67 15.06 -3.84
N GLY A 98 -20.18 14.55 -4.97
CA GLY A 98 -19.65 15.37 -6.06
C GLY A 98 -19.12 14.52 -7.21
N TYR A 99 -19.03 15.12 -8.40
CA TYR A 99 -18.23 14.56 -9.49
C TYR A 99 -16.77 15.02 -9.32
N GLY A 100 -15.84 14.11 -9.64
CA GLY A 100 -14.39 14.33 -9.52
C GLY A 100 -13.88 15.47 -10.38
#